data_AF-A0A942B2P4-F1
#
_entry.id   AF-A0A942B2P4-F1
#
_cell.length_a   1.000
_cell.length_b   1.000
_cell.length_c   1.000
_cell.angle_alpha   90.00
_cell.angle_beta   90.00
_cell.angle_gamma   90.00
#
_symmetry.space_group_name_H-M   'P 1'
#
loop_
_entity.id
_entity.type
_entity.pdbx_description
1 polymer ?
#
loop_
_entity_poly.entity_id
_entity_poly.type
_entity_poly.pdbx_seq_one_letter_code
_entity_poly.pdbx_strand_id
1 'polypeptide(L)' 'MASFTRKVDVLRPGHRLENWGAGCALDFQGAVTCTTYGRHGFIIAADYGELW' A
#
# COMPACT_ATOMS: atom_id res chain seq x y z
N MET A 1 -15.02 9.79 -0.78
CA MET A 1 -15.52 8.47 -0.34
C MET A 1 -14.42 7.44 -0.54
N ALA A 2 -13.81 6.95 0.54
CA ALA A 2 -12.85 5.85 0.45
C ALA A 2 -13.62 4.52 0.56
N SER A 3 -13.52 3.67 -0.47
CA SER A 3 -14.20 2.37 -0.53
C SER A 3 -13.44 1.38 0.35
N PHE A 4 -14.11 0.88 1.39
CA PHE A 4 -13.59 -0.13 2.29
C PHE A 4 -13.62 -1.51 1.61
N THR A 5 -12.45 -2.12 1.39
CA THR A 5 -12.37 -3.50 0.87
C THR A 5 -11.86 -4.43 1.97
N ARG A 6 -12.77 -4.97 2.79
CA ARG A 6 -12.45 -5.96 3.83
C ARG A 6 -12.46 -7.36 3.20
N LYS A 7 -11.33 -8.08 3.35
CA LYS A 7 -10.97 -9.35 2.70
C LYS A 7 -10.60 -9.19 1.21
N VAL A 8 -9.38 -8.73 0.95
CA VAL A 8 -8.73 -8.94 -0.35
C VAL A 8 -7.66 -10.00 -0.15
N ASP A 9 -7.89 -11.19 -0.70
CA ASP A 9 -6.82 -12.21 -0.81
C ASP A 9 -5.68 -11.69 -1.72
N VAL A 10 -6.00 -10.75 -2.62
CA VAL A 10 -5.07 -10.10 -3.54
C VAL A 10 -5.41 -8.61 -3.68
N LEU A 11 -4.44 -7.73 -3.39
CA LEU A 11 -4.52 -6.31 -3.71
C LEU A 11 -4.18 -6.11 -5.19
N ARG A 12 -5.13 -5.61 -5.98
CA ARG A 12 -4.91 -5.37 -7.42
C ARG A 12 -4.16 -4.06 -7.66
N PRO A 13 -3.40 -3.96 -8.76
CA PRO A 13 -2.82 -2.69 -9.19
C PRO A 13 -3.85 -1.55 -9.24
N GLY A 14 -3.43 -0.36 -8.85
CA GLY A 14 -4.27 0.83 -8.76
C GLY A 14 -5.24 0.86 -7.57
N HIS A 15 -5.24 -0.16 -6.72
CA HIS A 15 -6.09 -0.21 -5.51
C HIS A 15 -5.27 0.05 -4.25
N ARG A 16 -5.96 0.57 -3.24
CA ARG A 16 -5.41 0.85 -1.92
C ARG A 16 -6.24 0.17 -0.84
N LEU A 17 -5.55 -0.53 0.06
CA LEU A 17 -6.10 -1.06 1.30
C LEU A 17 -5.82 -0.06 2.42
N GLU A 18 -6.82 0.33 3.21
CA GLU A 18 -6.66 1.19 4.39
C GLU A 18 -7.23 0.49 5.63
N ASN A 19 -6.49 0.52 6.74
CA ASN A 19 -6.87 -0.12 7.99
C ASN A 19 -6.26 0.64 9.18
N TRP A 20 -7.10 1.24 10.04
CA TRP A 20 -6.71 1.91 11.31
C TRP A 20 -5.45 2.79 11.17
N GLY A 21 -5.41 3.62 10.11
CA GLY A 21 -4.32 4.56 9.83
C GLY A 21 -3.04 3.97 9.24
N ALA A 22 -3.06 2.69 8.89
CA ALA A 22 -2.16 2.13 7.90
C ALA A 22 -2.84 2.13 6.53
N GLY A 23 -2.06 2.27 5.47
CA GLY A 23 -2.54 2.09 4.10
C GLY A 23 -1.47 1.50 3.19
N CYS A 24 -1.84 0.57 2.33
CA CYS A 24 -0.96 -0.04 1.35
C CYS A 24 -1.58 0.02 -0.04
N ALA A 25 -0.78 0.33 -1.05
CA ALA A 25 -1.20 0.37 -2.45
C ALA A 25 -0.22 -0.43 -3.31
N LEU A 26 -0.75 -1.08 -4.34
CA LEU A 26 0.04 -1.67 -5.42
C LEU A 26 -0.15 -0.79 -6.65
N ASP A 27 0.93 -0.24 -7.21
CA ASP A 27 0.83 0.51 -8.46
C ASP A 27 0.79 -0.42 -9.70
N PHE A 28 0.62 0.16 -10.88
CA PHE A 28 0.58 -0.61 -12.14
C PHE A 28 1.94 -1.16 -12.59
N GLN A 29 3.03 -0.69 -12.00
CA GLN A 29 4.40 -1.15 -12.27
C GLN A 29 4.80 -2.28 -11.29
N GLY A 30 3.97 -2.56 -10.29
CA GLY A 30 4.17 -3.61 -9.30
C GLY A 30 4.84 -3.12 -8.02
N ALA A 31 5.03 -1.81 -7.84
CA ALA A 31 5.58 -1.27 -6.60
C ALA A 31 4.53 -1.28 -5.50
N VAL A 32 4.91 -1.79 -4.34
CA VAL A 32 4.10 -1.79 -3.12
C VAL A 32 4.54 -0.63 -2.25
N THR A 33 3.63 0.29 -1.98
CA THR A 33 3.85 1.41 -1.07
C THR A 33 2.94 1.26 0.13
N CYS A 34 3.52 1.21 1.33
CA CYS A 34 2.78 1.18 2.59
C CYS A 34 3.12 2.38 3.46
N THR A 35 2.12 2.93 4.11
CA THR A 35 2.25 4.05 5.05
C THR A 35 1.52 3.73 6.35
N THR A 36 2.02 4.27 7.45
CA THR A 36 1.38 4.21 8.77
C THR A 36 1.27 5.61 9.36
N TYR A 37 0.66 5.71 10.55
CA TYR A 37 0.74 6.91 11.36
C TYR A 37 2.19 7.36 11.60
N GLY A 38 2.37 8.67 11.78
CA GLY A 38 3.68 9.24 12.09
C GLY A 38 4.60 9.44 10.88
N ARG A 39 4.06 9.34 9.65
CA ARG A 39 4.86 9.37 8.40
C ARG A 39 5.91 8.26 8.33
N HIS A 40 5.65 7.11 8.93
CA HIS A 40 6.45 5.91 8.67
C HIS A 40 5.88 5.13 7.50
N GLY A 41 6.72 4.36 6.82
CA GLY A 41 6.31 3.59 5.66
C GLY A 41 7.48 2.99 4.91
N PHE A 42 7.14 2.32 3.81
CA PHE A 42 8.13 1.77 2.90
C PHE A 42 7.59 1.75 1.48
N ILE A 43 8.52 1.65 0.54
CA ILE A 43 8.26 1.23 -0.83
C ILE A 43 9.14 0.04 -1.16
N ILE A 44 8.58 -0.95 -1.85
CA ILE A 44 9.33 -2.08 -2.42
C ILE A 44 8.90 -2.25 -3.87
N ALA A 45 9.87 -2.28 -4.77
CA ALA A 45 9.74 -2.58 -6.19
C ALA A 45 10.65 -3.77 -6.56
N ALA A 46 10.72 -4.12 -7.85
CA ALA A 46 11.51 -5.27 -8.31
C ALA A 46 13.03 -5.11 -8.07
N ASP A 47 13.52 -3.87 -8.09
CA ASP A 47 14.95 -3.50 -8.07
C ASP A 47 15.33 -2.52 -6.95
N TYR A 48 14.35 -2.04 -6.17
CA TYR A 48 14.53 -0.98 -5.19
C TYR A 48 13.67 -1.19 -3.94
N GLY A 49 14.14 -0.70 -2.80
CA GLY A 49 13.34 -0.52 -1.61
C GLY A 49 13.84 0.60 -0.71
N GLU A 50 12.91 1.29 -0.07
CA GLU A 50 13.16 2.39 0.88
C GLU A 50 12.29 2.23 2.12
N LEU A 51 12.82 2.62 3.27
CA LEU A 51 12.11 2.69 4.54
C LEU A 51 12.23 4.12 5.09
N TRP A 52 11.13 4.65 5.61
CA TRP A 52 11.08 5.94 6.29
C TRP A 52 10.13 5.91 7.50
#